data_AF-A0A1H5DDJ6-F1
#
_entry.id   AF-A0A1H5DDJ6-F1
#
_cell.length_a   1.000
_cell.length_b   1.000
_cell.length_c   1.000
_cell.angle_alpha   90.00
_cell.angle_beta   90.00
_cell.angle_gamma   90.00
#
_symmetry.space_group_name_H-M   'P 1'
#
loop_
_entity.id
_entity.type
_entity.pdbx_description
1 polymer ?
#
loop_
_entity_poly.entity_id
_entity_poly.type
_entity_poly.pdbx_seq_one_letter_code
_entity_poly.pdbx_strand_id
1 'polypeptide(L)'
;MPGFYALLQLDVAGLETFADEWVTVHRKLKEARTGFHDDVVKPLHEDHWRGEGGRAAQEYCDRVQMDIDALDKEVRALRNFLDTEADGATGRGGVKGLAGLKLRAENLQREALTEGMNITDSGTVEWEVMYDPNDPETPKMLDERRNTADSLQTRVRTLLDDAAEDDEWLAKSLKVIFGTVGNFESENRRFGIVEPTAKDRQVYNQLNNVAAYFAVMKGWPTAAGLVQHYLDGSGKPVEVEPQQMMNDIPAFRKDVDGTLESDVRKRGDGPFTTEWSSTAPNPADGDRSMEWYYALNHFQYRLVGEKQGDEIKYHVEVQKRYDWGIPSEHRATVSGGGPGPMGMDLEQADIAHLHTSGMAQDFDVSGSSDEMTARS
;
A
#
# COMPACT_ATOMS: atom_id res chain seq x y z
N MET A 1 -15.66 -11.24 -11.67
CA MET A 1 -16.93 -10.71 -11.16
C MET A 1 -17.67 -11.83 -10.46
N PRO A 2 -18.01 -11.65 -9.17
CA PRO A 2 -18.87 -12.60 -8.46
C PRO A 2 -20.26 -12.67 -9.11
N GLY A 3 -20.86 -13.86 -9.16
CA GLY A 3 -22.23 -14.07 -9.63
C GLY A 3 -23.27 -13.72 -8.56
N PHE A 4 -24.51 -13.46 -8.98
CA PHE A 4 -25.60 -13.09 -8.07
C PHE A 4 -25.89 -14.18 -7.03
N TYR A 5 -25.82 -15.46 -7.40
CA TYR A 5 -26.03 -16.56 -6.46
C TYR A 5 -24.86 -16.72 -5.49
N ALA A 6 -23.64 -16.37 -5.89
CA ALA A 6 -22.50 -16.36 -4.99
C ALA A 6 -22.69 -15.35 -3.84
N LEU A 7 -23.29 -14.18 -4.11
CA LEU A 7 -23.64 -13.20 -3.07
C LEU A 7 -24.70 -13.72 -2.10
N LEU A 8 -25.71 -14.45 -2.59
CA LEU A 8 -26.74 -15.05 -1.73
C LEU A 8 -26.17 -16.16 -0.83
N GLN A 9 -25.19 -16.91 -1.34
CA GLN A 9 -24.53 -18.00 -0.62
C GLN A 9 -23.38 -17.55 0.28
N LEU A 10 -23.05 -16.27 0.27
CA LEU A 10 -21.94 -15.72 1.04
C LEU A 10 -22.09 -16.02 2.54
N ASP A 11 -21.13 -16.72 3.12
CA ASP A 11 -21.13 -17.07 4.54
C ASP A 11 -20.43 -15.99 5.38
N VAL A 12 -21.16 -14.89 5.60
CA VAL A 12 -20.68 -13.76 6.41
C VAL A 12 -20.36 -14.20 7.84
N ALA A 13 -21.19 -15.06 8.43
CA ALA A 13 -20.95 -15.59 9.78
C ALA A 13 -19.69 -16.48 9.84
N GLY A 14 -19.40 -17.21 8.77
CA GLY A 14 -18.14 -17.93 8.61
C GLY A 14 -16.92 -17.00 8.56
N LEU A 15 -17.02 -15.84 7.91
CA LEU A 15 -15.96 -14.82 7.88
C LEU A 15 -15.75 -14.15 9.25
N GLU A 16 -16.83 -13.83 9.97
CA GLU A 16 -16.77 -13.35 11.35
C GLU A 16 -16.09 -14.40 12.26
N THR A 17 -16.49 -15.67 12.15
CA THR A 17 -15.89 -16.77 12.90
C THR A 17 -14.40 -16.92 12.57
N PHE A 18 -14.03 -16.80 11.29
CA PHE A 18 -12.64 -16.80 10.86
C PHE A 18 -11.85 -15.62 11.46
N ALA A 19 -12.42 -14.41 11.49
CA ALA A 19 -11.81 -13.25 12.15
C ALA A 19 -11.63 -13.48 13.67
N ASP A 20 -12.58 -14.13 14.32
CA ASP A 20 -12.49 -14.53 15.73
C ASP A 20 -11.39 -15.59 15.98
N GLU A 21 -11.20 -16.53 15.07
CA GLU A 21 -10.08 -17.48 15.15
C GLU A 21 -8.72 -16.75 15.09
N TRP A 22 -8.61 -15.70 14.28
CA TRP A 22 -7.42 -14.84 14.26
C TRP A 22 -7.20 -14.07 15.56
N VAL A 23 -8.24 -13.73 16.32
CA VAL A 23 -8.08 -13.19 17.70
C VAL A 23 -7.32 -14.18 18.57
N THR A 24 -7.62 -15.47 18.44
CA THR A 24 -6.94 -16.52 19.21
C THR A 24 -5.48 -16.66 18.80
N VAL A 25 -5.19 -16.60 17.50
CA VAL A 25 -3.81 -16.61 16.97
C VAL A 25 -3.03 -15.40 17.48
N HIS A 26 -3.59 -14.19 17.34
CA HIS A 26 -2.99 -12.94 17.83
C HIS A 26 -2.67 -13.02 19.33
N ARG A 27 -3.59 -13.54 20.15
CA ARG A 27 -3.36 -13.70 21.60
C ARG A 27 -2.17 -14.61 21.87
N LYS A 28 -2.11 -15.78 21.24
CA LYS A 28 -1.01 -16.75 21.41
C LYS A 28 0.33 -16.15 20.95
N LEU A 29 0.33 -15.42 19.84
CA LEU A 29 1.52 -14.76 19.32
C LEU A 29 2.02 -13.68 20.27
N LYS A 30 1.10 -12.86 20.81
CA LYS A 30 1.42 -11.87 21.84
C LYS A 30 2.00 -12.50 23.11
N GLU A 31 1.44 -13.62 23.56
CA GLU A 31 1.99 -14.39 24.69
C GLU A 31 3.40 -14.91 24.39
N ALA A 32 3.63 -15.48 23.20
CA ALA A 32 4.94 -15.95 22.77
C ALA A 32 5.96 -14.81 22.66
N ARG A 33 5.54 -13.66 22.12
CA ARG A 33 6.36 -12.45 22.00
C ARG A 33 6.78 -11.91 23.35
N THR A 34 5.84 -11.76 24.28
CA THR A 34 6.13 -11.31 25.64
C THR A 34 7.06 -12.30 26.35
N GLY A 35 6.78 -13.62 26.25
CA GLY A 35 7.64 -14.64 26.84
C GLY A 35 9.06 -14.62 26.27
N PHE A 36 9.21 -14.55 24.94
CA PHE A 36 10.53 -14.47 24.30
C PHE A 36 11.29 -13.20 24.71
N HIS A 37 10.62 -12.05 24.77
CA HIS A 37 11.25 -10.81 25.22
C HIS A 37 11.70 -10.91 26.69
N ASP A 38 10.80 -11.30 27.60
CA ASP A 38 11.04 -11.28 29.04
C ASP A 38 12.00 -12.38 29.50
N ASP A 39 11.94 -13.57 28.89
CA ASP A 39 12.72 -14.74 29.33
C ASP A 39 14.03 -14.92 28.56
N VAL A 40 14.15 -14.35 27.35
CA VAL A 40 15.35 -14.52 26.49
C VAL A 40 16.04 -13.19 26.22
N VAL A 41 15.37 -12.25 25.56
CA VAL A 41 16.03 -11.02 25.08
C VAL A 41 16.48 -10.15 26.25
N LYS A 42 15.58 -9.83 27.17
CA LYS A 42 15.87 -8.94 28.30
C LYS A 42 17.02 -9.47 29.17
N PRO A 43 17.03 -10.74 29.65
CA PRO A 43 18.17 -11.27 30.39
C PRO A 43 19.48 -11.25 29.59
N LEU A 44 19.41 -11.49 28.27
CA LEU A 44 20.61 -11.49 27.43
C LEU A 44 21.22 -10.09 27.28
N HIS A 45 20.40 -9.03 27.31
CA HIS A 45 20.84 -7.62 27.31
C HIS A 45 21.25 -7.09 28.68
N GLU A 46 20.93 -7.78 29.77
CA GLU A 46 21.38 -7.44 31.14
C GLU A 46 22.86 -7.77 31.40
N ASP A 47 23.67 -7.92 30.33
CA ASP A 47 25.12 -8.07 30.40
C ASP A 47 25.63 -9.37 31.06
N HIS A 48 24.75 -10.35 31.25
CA HIS A 48 25.07 -11.66 31.86
C HIS A 48 26.00 -12.51 30.98
N TRP A 49 26.02 -12.28 29.66
CA TRP A 49 26.90 -12.96 28.71
C TRP A 49 27.68 -11.95 27.86
N ARG A 50 28.94 -11.71 28.24
CA ARG A 50 29.84 -10.76 27.56
C ARG A 50 30.79 -11.44 26.57
N GLY A 51 31.31 -10.66 25.62
CA GLY A 51 32.24 -11.10 24.58
C GLY A 51 31.57 -11.32 23.22
N GLU A 52 32.34 -11.77 22.23
CA GLU A 52 31.86 -11.92 20.84
C GLU A 52 30.65 -12.86 20.71
N GLY A 53 30.66 -13.98 21.46
CA GLY A 53 29.54 -14.92 21.47
C GLY A 53 28.25 -14.33 22.08
N GLY A 54 28.36 -13.56 23.16
CA GLY A 54 27.23 -12.88 23.78
C GLY A 54 26.62 -11.83 22.85
N ARG A 55 27.47 -11.02 22.20
CA ARG A 55 27.03 -10.04 21.18
C ARG A 55 26.35 -10.73 19.99
N ALA A 56 26.92 -11.82 19.48
CA ALA A 56 26.30 -12.58 18.39
C ALA A 56 24.93 -13.18 18.80
N ALA A 57 24.81 -13.65 20.04
CA ALA A 57 23.54 -14.13 20.58
C ALA A 57 22.50 -13.01 20.72
N GLN A 58 22.91 -11.83 21.20
CA GLN A 58 22.06 -10.62 21.29
C GLN A 58 21.54 -10.23 19.90
N GLU A 59 22.46 -10.06 18.94
CA GLU A 59 22.11 -9.72 17.55
C GLU A 59 21.18 -10.76 16.89
N TYR A 60 21.29 -12.03 17.27
CA TYR A 60 20.39 -13.08 16.77
C TYR A 60 19.02 -13.04 17.45
N CYS A 61 18.96 -12.88 18.77
CA CYS A 61 17.70 -12.82 19.50
C CYS A 61 16.90 -11.55 19.18
N ASP A 62 17.57 -10.41 19.00
CA ASP A 62 16.94 -9.16 18.57
C ASP A 62 16.27 -9.31 17.21
N ARG A 63 16.89 -10.08 16.30
CA ARG A 63 16.33 -10.41 14.99
C ARG A 63 15.07 -11.26 15.12
N VAL A 64 15.14 -12.33 15.91
CA VAL A 64 13.97 -13.18 16.17
C VAL A 64 12.84 -12.35 16.79
N GLN A 65 13.15 -11.41 17.69
CA GLN A 65 12.15 -10.51 18.24
C GLN A 65 11.53 -9.61 17.16
N MET A 66 12.33 -9.01 16.28
CA MET A 66 11.82 -8.21 15.14
C MET A 66 10.88 -9.02 14.24
N ASP A 67 11.24 -10.27 13.93
CA ASP A 67 10.42 -11.16 13.11
C ASP A 67 9.08 -11.49 13.79
N ILE A 68 9.09 -11.74 15.11
CA ILE A 68 7.86 -11.96 15.91
C ILE A 68 7.02 -10.68 15.98
N ASP A 69 7.65 -9.52 16.15
CA ASP A 69 6.97 -8.21 16.20
C ASP A 69 6.31 -7.88 14.85
N ALA A 70 6.99 -8.17 13.72
CA ALA A 70 6.42 -8.04 12.39
C ALA A 70 5.20 -8.96 12.22
N LEU A 71 5.31 -10.24 12.61
CA LEU A 71 4.18 -11.17 12.55
C LEU A 71 3.00 -10.70 13.42
N ASP A 72 3.22 -10.11 14.60
CA ASP A 72 2.15 -9.55 15.45
C ASP A 72 1.40 -8.40 14.76
N LYS A 73 2.13 -7.51 14.09
CA LYS A 73 1.55 -6.40 13.31
C LYS A 73 0.64 -6.94 12.21
N GLU A 74 1.09 -7.93 11.47
CA GLU A 74 0.38 -8.51 10.31
C GLU A 74 -0.88 -9.26 10.73
N VAL A 75 -0.76 -10.11 11.75
CA VAL A 75 -1.90 -10.82 12.32
C VAL A 75 -2.97 -9.85 12.85
N ARG A 76 -2.53 -8.75 13.47
CA ARG A 76 -3.45 -7.70 13.93
C ARG A 76 -4.10 -6.95 12.78
N ALA A 77 -3.34 -6.59 11.75
CA ALA A 77 -3.83 -5.89 10.58
C ALA A 77 -4.88 -6.73 9.84
N LEU A 78 -4.61 -8.03 9.63
CA LEU A 78 -5.53 -8.97 9.01
C LEU A 78 -6.83 -9.09 9.79
N ARG A 79 -6.74 -9.25 11.11
CA ARG A 79 -7.93 -9.31 11.96
C ARG A 79 -8.78 -8.05 11.79
N ASN A 80 -8.17 -6.87 11.92
CA ASN A 80 -8.89 -5.61 11.83
C ASN A 80 -9.50 -5.42 10.42
N PHE A 81 -8.80 -5.88 9.39
CA PHE A 81 -9.26 -5.84 8.01
C PHE A 81 -10.47 -6.74 7.79
N LEU A 82 -10.38 -8.03 8.15
CA LEU A 82 -11.48 -8.98 7.97
C LEU A 82 -12.72 -8.57 8.77
N ASP A 83 -12.53 -8.06 9.99
CA ASP A 83 -13.60 -7.49 10.82
C ASP A 83 -14.26 -6.29 10.12
N THR A 84 -13.44 -5.39 9.56
CA THR A 84 -13.93 -4.22 8.80
C THR A 84 -14.70 -4.62 7.54
N GLU A 85 -14.27 -5.67 6.85
CA GLU A 85 -14.82 -6.05 5.54
C GLU A 85 -16.01 -6.99 5.62
N ALA A 86 -16.06 -7.84 6.65
CA ALA A 86 -17.25 -8.58 6.99
C ALA A 86 -18.39 -7.62 7.36
N ASP A 87 -18.12 -6.64 8.23
CA ASP A 87 -19.15 -5.81 8.86
C ASP A 87 -19.40 -4.45 8.19
N GLY A 88 -18.43 -3.95 7.42
CA GLY A 88 -18.35 -2.55 6.99
C GLY A 88 -17.84 -1.63 8.12
N ALA A 89 -17.03 -0.62 7.76
CA ALA A 89 -16.20 0.23 8.65
C ALA A 89 -16.85 1.00 9.84
N THR A 90 -18.08 0.71 10.25
CA THR A 90 -18.71 1.26 11.46
C THR A 90 -19.59 0.19 12.12
N GLY A 91 -19.06 -0.51 13.11
CA GLY A 91 -19.73 -1.64 13.77
C GLY A 91 -21.17 -1.40 14.22
N ARG A 92 -21.87 -2.54 14.42
CA ARG A 92 -23.30 -2.72 14.76
C ARG A 92 -24.27 -2.39 13.63
N GLY A 93 -24.35 -3.31 12.67
CA GLY A 93 -25.52 -3.49 11.80
C GLY A 93 -25.82 -2.33 10.86
N GLY A 94 -25.21 -2.30 9.66
CA GLY A 94 -25.61 -1.33 8.65
C GLY A 94 -24.92 -1.45 7.28
N VAL A 95 -25.63 -2.07 6.33
CA VAL A 95 -25.66 -1.79 4.86
C VAL A 95 -24.35 -1.67 4.03
N LYS A 96 -23.16 -1.84 4.60
CA LYS A 96 -21.86 -1.79 3.91
C LYS A 96 -21.08 -3.11 4.07
N GLY A 97 -20.04 -3.31 3.26
CA GLY A 97 -19.22 -4.53 3.25
C GLY A 97 -19.95 -5.77 2.70
N LEU A 98 -19.34 -6.93 2.88
CA LEU A 98 -19.85 -8.22 2.39
C LEU A 98 -21.26 -8.55 2.94
N ALA A 99 -21.53 -8.22 4.20
CA ALA A 99 -22.86 -8.33 4.81
C ALA A 99 -23.91 -7.45 4.10
N GLY A 100 -23.53 -6.21 3.76
CA GLY A 100 -24.37 -5.28 3.02
C GLY A 100 -24.72 -5.77 1.61
N LEU A 101 -23.73 -6.31 0.88
CA LEU A 101 -23.93 -6.88 -0.45
C LEU A 101 -24.89 -8.06 -0.42
N LYS A 102 -24.71 -8.98 0.53
CA LYS A 102 -25.63 -10.12 0.73
C LYS A 102 -27.05 -9.66 1.02
N LEU A 103 -27.23 -8.72 1.96
CA LEU A 103 -28.55 -8.20 2.32
C LEU A 103 -29.24 -7.52 1.12
N ARG A 104 -28.49 -6.77 0.30
CA ARG A 104 -29.00 -6.17 -0.95
C ARG A 104 -29.42 -7.24 -1.96
N ALA A 105 -28.62 -8.30 -2.12
CA ALA A 105 -28.97 -9.43 -2.98
C ALA A 105 -30.26 -10.12 -2.53
N GLU A 106 -30.39 -10.41 -1.23
CA GLU A 106 -31.58 -11.04 -0.64
C GLU A 106 -32.84 -10.19 -0.83
N ASN A 107 -32.73 -8.88 -0.67
CA ASN A 107 -33.85 -7.96 -0.88
C ASN A 107 -34.27 -7.91 -2.36
N LEU A 108 -33.32 -7.87 -3.29
CA LEU A 108 -33.60 -7.92 -4.73
C LEU A 108 -34.23 -9.27 -5.14
N GLN A 109 -33.75 -10.38 -4.60
CA GLN A 109 -34.32 -11.70 -4.84
C GLN A 109 -35.77 -11.78 -4.33
N ARG A 110 -36.05 -11.24 -3.13
CA ARG A 110 -37.41 -11.22 -2.57
C ARG A 110 -38.35 -10.35 -3.40
N GLU A 111 -37.88 -9.21 -3.88
CA GLU A 111 -38.65 -8.31 -4.75
C GLU A 111 -38.96 -8.97 -6.09
N ALA A 112 -37.96 -9.57 -6.75
CA ALA A 112 -38.16 -10.31 -7.99
C ALA A 112 -39.19 -11.44 -7.82
N LEU A 113 -39.10 -12.23 -6.75
CA LEU A 113 -40.07 -13.29 -6.47
C LEU A 113 -41.49 -12.75 -6.23
N THR A 114 -41.61 -11.60 -5.56
CA THR A 114 -42.92 -10.94 -5.33
C THR A 114 -43.54 -10.49 -6.67
N GLU A 115 -42.70 -10.08 -7.61
CA GLU A 115 -43.11 -9.71 -8.97
C GLU A 115 -43.26 -10.90 -9.93
N GLY A 116 -43.04 -12.13 -9.47
CA GLY A 116 -43.10 -13.33 -10.33
C GLY A 116 -41.94 -13.42 -11.32
N MET A 117 -40.81 -12.80 -11.00
CA MET A 117 -39.59 -12.77 -11.80
C MET A 117 -38.48 -13.59 -11.12
N ASN A 118 -37.51 -14.03 -11.91
CA ASN A 118 -36.32 -14.75 -11.46
C ASN A 118 -35.06 -13.97 -11.86
N ILE A 119 -34.09 -13.89 -10.95
CA ILE A 119 -32.78 -13.29 -11.24
C ILE A 119 -31.82 -14.44 -11.51
N THR A 120 -31.15 -14.43 -12.66
CA THR A 120 -30.12 -15.41 -13.00
C THR A 120 -28.79 -15.09 -12.31
N ASP A 121 -27.86 -16.03 -12.29
CA ASP A 121 -26.53 -15.81 -11.71
C ASP A 121 -25.74 -14.69 -12.41
N SER A 122 -25.99 -14.47 -13.72
CA SER A 122 -25.41 -13.36 -14.48
C SER A 122 -26.05 -12.00 -14.20
N GLY A 123 -27.06 -11.96 -13.32
CA GLY A 123 -27.81 -10.75 -12.98
C GLY A 123 -28.87 -10.35 -14.01
N THR A 124 -29.31 -11.29 -14.87
CA THR A 124 -30.40 -11.07 -15.82
C THR A 124 -31.74 -11.33 -15.13
N VAL A 125 -32.76 -10.51 -15.40
CA VAL A 125 -34.10 -10.71 -14.83
C VAL A 125 -34.98 -11.39 -15.87
N GLU A 126 -35.36 -12.62 -15.60
CA GLU A 126 -36.26 -13.44 -16.40
C GLU A 126 -37.68 -13.38 -15.85
N TRP A 127 -38.66 -13.31 -16.74
CA TRP A 127 -40.08 -13.26 -16.37
C TRP A 127 -40.93 -13.91 -17.46
N GLU A 128 -42.05 -14.50 -17.04
CA GLU A 128 -43.04 -15.10 -17.93
C GLU A 128 -44.42 -14.50 -17.64
N VAL A 129 -45.16 -14.18 -18.70
CA VAL A 129 -46.55 -13.70 -18.57
C VAL A 129 -47.43 -14.54 -19.50
N MET A 130 -48.45 -15.16 -18.92
CA MET A 130 -49.57 -15.70 -19.70
C MET A 130 -50.55 -14.57 -19.97
N TYR A 131 -50.89 -14.32 -21.23
CA TYR A 131 -51.83 -13.27 -21.63
C TYR A 131 -52.71 -13.72 -22.81
N ASP A 132 -53.87 -13.07 -22.97
CA ASP A 132 -54.71 -13.21 -24.16
C ASP A 132 -54.22 -12.24 -25.24
N PRO A 133 -53.77 -12.70 -26.42
CA PRO A 133 -53.30 -11.83 -27.49
C PRO A 133 -54.37 -10.91 -28.07
N ASN A 134 -55.66 -11.13 -27.77
CA ASN A 134 -56.77 -10.30 -28.23
C ASN A 134 -57.28 -9.30 -27.19
N ASP A 135 -56.73 -9.31 -25.96
CA ASP A 135 -57.08 -8.34 -24.93
C ASP A 135 -56.38 -6.99 -25.22
N PRO A 136 -57.13 -5.88 -25.40
CA PRO A 136 -56.55 -4.57 -25.68
C PRO A 136 -55.68 -3.99 -24.55
N GLU A 137 -55.76 -4.49 -23.31
CA GLU A 137 -54.91 -4.07 -22.18
C GLU A 137 -53.55 -4.81 -22.15
N THR A 138 -53.39 -5.90 -22.92
CA THR A 138 -52.17 -6.71 -22.97
C THR A 138 -50.88 -5.92 -23.23
N PRO A 139 -50.81 -4.99 -24.21
CA PRO A 139 -49.58 -4.25 -24.48
C PRO A 139 -49.11 -3.41 -23.29
N LYS A 140 -50.06 -2.77 -22.59
CA LYS A 140 -49.76 -1.93 -21.43
C LYS A 140 -49.25 -2.76 -20.24
N MET A 141 -49.86 -3.91 -19.99
CA MET A 141 -49.42 -4.85 -18.96
C MET A 141 -47.99 -5.37 -19.26
N LEU A 142 -47.68 -5.69 -20.52
CA LEU A 142 -46.35 -6.15 -20.93
C LEU A 142 -45.29 -5.04 -20.76
N ASP A 143 -45.62 -3.79 -21.08
CA ASP A 143 -44.73 -2.64 -20.88
C ASP A 143 -44.46 -2.38 -19.38
N GLU A 144 -45.48 -2.44 -18.53
CA GLU A 144 -45.33 -2.29 -17.07
C GLU A 144 -44.43 -3.39 -16.47
N ARG A 145 -44.63 -4.65 -16.92
CA ARG A 145 -43.78 -5.78 -16.53
C ARG A 145 -42.35 -5.62 -16.99
N ARG A 146 -42.15 -5.21 -18.24
CA ARG A 146 -40.82 -4.95 -18.80
C ARG A 146 -40.09 -3.84 -18.04
N ASN A 147 -40.76 -2.73 -17.75
CA ASN A 147 -40.17 -1.62 -16.98
C ASN A 147 -39.74 -2.06 -15.57
N THR A 148 -40.55 -2.91 -14.93
CA THR A 148 -40.23 -3.48 -13.61
C THR A 148 -38.99 -4.40 -13.70
N ALA A 149 -38.94 -5.29 -14.70
CA ALA A 149 -37.80 -6.16 -14.94
C ALA A 149 -36.51 -5.38 -15.26
N ASP A 150 -36.61 -4.35 -16.10
CA ASP A 150 -35.47 -3.48 -16.47
C ASP A 150 -34.94 -2.69 -15.26
N SER A 151 -35.84 -2.23 -14.39
CA SER A 151 -35.48 -1.56 -13.13
C SER A 151 -34.75 -2.49 -12.16
N LEU A 152 -35.30 -3.70 -11.95
CA LEU A 152 -34.68 -4.74 -11.13
C LEU A 152 -33.31 -5.13 -11.68
N GLN A 153 -33.21 -5.36 -13.00
CA GLN A 153 -31.96 -5.73 -13.65
C GLN A 153 -30.89 -4.66 -13.50
N THR A 154 -31.26 -3.38 -13.61
CA THR A 154 -30.33 -2.27 -13.41
C THR A 154 -29.75 -2.28 -11.99
N ARG A 155 -30.60 -2.47 -10.98
CA ARG A 155 -30.18 -2.53 -9.57
C ARG A 155 -29.33 -3.77 -9.27
N VAL A 156 -29.62 -4.91 -9.89
CA VAL A 156 -28.80 -6.12 -9.80
C VAL A 156 -27.43 -5.88 -10.41
N ARG A 157 -27.34 -5.25 -11.58
CA ARG A 157 -26.04 -4.90 -12.19
C ARG A 157 -25.20 -4.00 -11.31
N THR A 158 -25.78 -2.93 -10.77
CA THR A 158 -25.07 -2.06 -9.81
C THR A 158 -24.56 -2.85 -8.61
N LEU A 159 -25.35 -3.78 -8.07
CA LEU A 159 -24.90 -4.64 -6.97
C LEU A 159 -23.71 -5.53 -7.37
N LEU A 160 -23.71 -6.10 -8.57
CA LEU A 160 -22.61 -6.94 -9.07
C LEU A 160 -21.34 -6.13 -9.36
N ASP A 161 -21.49 -4.89 -9.84
CA ASP A 161 -20.39 -3.96 -10.05
C ASP A 161 -19.75 -3.59 -8.70
N ASP A 162 -20.55 -3.18 -7.71
CA ASP A 162 -20.08 -2.90 -6.34
C ASP A 162 -19.34 -4.13 -5.75
N ALA A 163 -19.90 -5.34 -5.93
CA ALA A 163 -19.29 -6.57 -5.44
C ALA A 163 -17.98 -6.92 -6.17
N ALA A 164 -17.84 -6.54 -7.44
CA ALA A 164 -16.60 -6.76 -8.19
C ALA A 164 -15.50 -5.78 -7.74
N GLU A 165 -15.85 -4.54 -7.43
CA GLU A 165 -14.93 -3.56 -6.85
C GLU A 165 -14.43 -4.03 -5.48
N ASP A 166 -15.34 -4.50 -4.60
CA ASP A 166 -14.98 -5.03 -3.28
C ASP A 166 -14.10 -6.29 -3.39
N ASP A 167 -14.38 -7.22 -4.31
CA ASP A 167 -13.55 -8.42 -4.58
C ASP A 167 -12.13 -8.06 -5.04
N GLU A 168 -12.01 -7.10 -5.97
CA GLU A 168 -10.71 -6.62 -6.43
C GLU A 168 -9.92 -5.91 -5.32
N TRP A 169 -10.61 -5.10 -4.52
CA TRP A 169 -10.02 -4.40 -3.39
C TRP A 169 -9.58 -5.38 -2.27
N LEU A 170 -10.37 -6.41 -1.97
CA LEU A 170 -10.03 -7.47 -1.02
C LEU A 170 -8.76 -8.21 -1.50
N ALA A 171 -8.73 -8.61 -2.78
CA ALA A 171 -7.59 -9.33 -3.35
C ALA A 171 -6.30 -8.51 -3.33
N LYS A 172 -6.38 -7.18 -3.53
CA LYS A 172 -5.21 -6.27 -3.42
C LYS A 172 -4.79 -6.08 -1.97
N SER A 173 -5.72 -5.79 -1.09
CA SER A 173 -5.42 -5.46 0.32
C SER A 173 -4.86 -6.66 1.08
N LEU A 174 -5.38 -7.87 0.85
CA LEU A 174 -4.87 -9.08 1.50
C LEU A 174 -3.40 -9.35 1.15
N LYS A 175 -2.97 -9.06 -0.08
CA LYS A 175 -1.55 -9.15 -0.47
C LYS A 175 -0.70 -8.13 0.27
N VAL A 176 -1.21 -6.91 0.47
CA VAL A 176 -0.48 -5.87 1.23
C VAL A 176 -0.39 -6.21 2.71
N ILE A 177 -1.41 -6.85 3.29
CA ILE A 177 -1.51 -7.16 4.73
C ILE A 177 -0.81 -8.48 5.12
N PHE A 178 -0.63 -9.42 4.19
CA PHE A 178 -0.05 -10.72 4.53
C PHE A 178 1.15 -11.09 3.69
N GLY A 179 1.38 -10.37 2.59
CA GLY A 179 2.22 -10.86 1.52
C GLY A 179 1.71 -12.19 0.97
N THR A 180 2.63 -12.93 0.37
CA THR A 180 2.52 -14.31 -0.06
C THR A 180 3.64 -15.09 0.60
N VAL A 181 3.55 -16.42 0.60
CA VAL A 181 4.62 -17.30 1.12
C VAL A 181 5.99 -16.98 0.50
N GLY A 182 6.02 -16.43 -0.72
CA GLY A 182 7.25 -16.08 -1.43
C GLY A 182 7.72 -14.63 -1.30
N ASN A 183 7.03 -13.78 -0.53
CA ASN A 183 7.41 -12.37 -0.38
C ASN A 183 7.11 -11.78 1.02
N PHE A 184 6.77 -12.64 1.98
CA PHE A 184 6.67 -12.22 3.36
C PHE A 184 8.07 -11.90 3.88
N GLU A 185 8.35 -10.61 4.00
CA GLU A 185 9.56 -10.06 4.59
C GLU A 185 9.19 -9.28 5.86
N SER A 186 9.98 -9.46 6.90
CA SER A 186 9.90 -8.64 8.11
C SER A 186 10.76 -7.39 7.95
N GLU A 187 10.65 -6.44 8.89
CA GLU A 187 11.51 -5.25 8.94
C GLU A 187 13.02 -5.58 9.11
N ASN A 188 13.40 -6.86 9.19
CA ASN A 188 14.77 -7.35 9.18
C ASN A 188 15.40 -7.28 7.78
N ARG A 189 15.82 -6.07 7.40
CA ARG A 189 16.44 -5.75 6.11
C ARG A 189 17.94 -6.00 6.08
N ARG A 190 18.37 -7.23 6.41
CA ARG A 190 19.79 -7.60 6.26
C ARG A 190 20.05 -8.06 4.82
N PHE A 191 21.10 -7.53 4.22
CA PHE A 191 21.50 -7.86 2.86
C PHE A 191 22.05 -9.29 2.76
N GLY A 192 21.61 -10.03 1.74
CA GLY A 192 22.21 -11.33 1.35
C GLY A 192 22.14 -12.42 2.41
N ILE A 193 21.05 -12.48 3.18
CA ILE A 193 20.83 -13.50 4.21
C ILE A 193 20.09 -14.74 3.71
N VAL A 194 19.49 -14.69 2.51
CA VAL A 194 18.83 -15.83 1.85
C VAL A 194 19.41 -16.07 0.45
N GLU A 195 19.23 -17.28 -0.07
CA GLU A 195 19.68 -17.62 -1.43
C GLU A 195 18.65 -17.15 -2.48
N PRO A 196 19.10 -16.56 -3.61
CA PRO A 196 18.21 -16.16 -4.69
C PRO A 196 17.39 -17.31 -5.30
N THR A 197 16.09 -17.07 -5.45
CA THR A 197 15.15 -17.96 -6.13
C THR A 197 15.06 -17.68 -7.63
N ALA A 198 14.34 -18.54 -8.36
CA ALA A 198 14.03 -18.28 -9.77
C ALA A 198 13.10 -17.05 -9.95
N LYS A 199 12.22 -16.79 -8.97
CA LYS A 199 11.34 -15.62 -8.95
C LYS A 199 12.16 -14.34 -8.81
N ASP A 200 13.17 -14.33 -7.94
CA ASP A 200 14.05 -13.17 -7.75
C ASP A 200 14.77 -12.78 -9.04
N ARG A 201 15.26 -13.78 -9.79
CA ARG A 201 15.87 -13.53 -11.10
C ARG A 201 14.89 -12.95 -12.11
N GLN A 202 13.63 -13.39 -12.07
CA GLN A 202 12.59 -12.81 -12.91
C GLN A 202 12.32 -11.35 -12.54
N VAL A 203 12.13 -11.06 -11.25
CA VAL A 203 11.87 -9.70 -10.74
C VAL A 203 13.04 -8.76 -11.04
N TYR A 204 14.29 -9.22 -10.81
CA TYR A 204 15.51 -8.50 -11.17
C TYR A 204 15.55 -8.10 -12.65
N ASN A 205 15.21 -9.03 -13.54
CA ASN A 205 15.18 -8.77 -14.98
C ASN A 205 14.03 -7.82 -15.36
N GLN A 206 12.87 -7.95 -14.73
CA GLN A 206 11.74 -7.04 -14.94
C GLN A 206 12.09 -5.61 -14.50
N LEU A 207 12.73 -5.46 -13.34
CA LEU A 207 13.15 -4.15 -12.83
C LEU A 207 14.26 -3.51 -13.68
N ASN A 208 15.17 -4.32 -14.23
CA ASN A 208 16.11 -3.85 -15.26
C ASN A 208 15.41 -3.31 -16.51
N ASN A 209 14.33 -3.97 -16.96
CA ASN A 209 13.53 -3.47 -18.08
C ASN A 209 12.81 -2.16 -17.75
N VAL A 210 12.34 -2.01 -16.51
CA VAL A 210 11.74 -0.74 -16.02
C VAL A 210 12.79 0.38 -16.04
N ALA A 211 14.00 0.14 -15.55
CA ALA A 211 15.07 1.13 -15.61
C ALA A 211 15.42 1.52 -17.05
N ALA A 212 15.49 0.54 -17.96
CA ALA A 212 15.72 0.80 -19.39
C ALA A 212 14.57 1.62 -20.01
N TYR A 213 13.33 1.33 -19.65
CA TYR A 213 12.17 2.12 -20.08
C TYR A 213 12.23 3.56 -19.58
N PHE A 214 12.55 3.78 -18.30
CA PHE A 214 12.75 5.11 -17.74
C PHE A 214 13.83 5.88 -18.50
N ALA A 215 14.98 5.27 -18.76
CA ALA A 215 16.08 5.91 -19.47
C ALA A 215 15.74 6.24 -20.93
N VAL A 216 15.21 5.26 -21.68
CA VAL A 216 15.12 5.35 -23.16
C VAL A 216 13.78 5.91 -23.62
N MET A 217 12.68 5.48 -23.02
CA MET A 217 11.34 5.83 -23.48
C MET A 217 10.80 7.09 -22.80
N LYS A 218 11.10 7.25 -21.52
CA LYS A 218 10.64 8.41 -20.73
C LYS A 218 11.65 9.55 -20.67
N GLY A 219 12.94 9.26 -20.88
CA GLY A 219 13.99 10.26 -20.71
C GLY A 219 14.14 10.70 -19.26
N TRP A 220 13.98 9.75 -18.33
CA TRP A 220 14.03 9.92 -16.88
C TRP A 220 15.32 9.32 -16.30
N PRO A 221 16.46 10.01 -16.46
CA PRO A 221 17.76 9.49 -16.06
C PRO A 221 17.89 9.29 -14.55
N THR A 222 17.20 10.09 -13.73
CA THR A 222 17.29 10.01 -12.27
C THR A 222 16.59 8.76 -11.77
N ALA A 223 15.35 8.54 -12.22
CA ALA A 223 14.58 7.35 -11.88
C ALA A 223 15.30 6.07 -12.36
N ALA A 224 15.78 6.07 -13.61
CA ALA A 224 16.54 4.95 -14.16
C ALA A 224 17.83 4.69 -13.37
N GLY A 225 18.58 5.74 -13.04
CA GLY A 225 19.86 5.65 -12.34
C GLY A 225 19.72 5.08 -10.93
N LEU A 226 18.71 5.52 -10.16
CA LEU A 226 18.48 4.98 -8.81
C LEU A 226 18.03 3.52 -8.84
N VAL A 227 17.17 3.14 -9.79
CA VAL A 227 16.77 1.72 -9.95
C VAL A 227 17.96 0.86 -10.37
N GLN A 228 18.81 1.33 -11.28
CA GLN A 228 20.04 0.63 -11.65
C GLN A 228 21.02 0.52 -10.48
N HIS A 229 21.15 1.57 -9.68
CA HIS A 229 22.01 1.56 -8.50
C HIS A 229 21.54 0.56 -7.44
N TYR A 230 20.24 0.45 -7.23
CA TYR A 230 19.65 -0.61 -6.42
C TYR A 230 20.06 -2.00 -6.94
N LEU A 231 19.89 -2.23 -8.25
CA LEU A 231 20.18 -3.51 -8.92
C LEU A 231 21.68 -3.85 -9.07
N ASP A 232 22.57 -2.87 -8.93
CA ASP A 232 24.03 -3.09 -8.85
C ASP A 232 24.42 -3.79 -7.54
N GLY A 233 23.57 -3.68 -6.50
CA GLY A 233 23.77 -4.37 -5.23
C GLY A 233 24.97 -3.87 -4.44
N SER A 234 25.43 -2.62 -4.68
CA SER A 234 26.58 -2.06 -3.97
C SER A 234 26.25 -1.43 -2.62
N GLY A 235 24.98 -1.03 -2.41
CA GLY A 235 24.51 -0.37 -1.19
C GLY A 235 25.16 0.99 -0.91
N LYS A 236 25.96 1.52 -1.84
CA LYS A 236 26.68 2.78 -1.65
C LYS A 236 25.70 3.94 -1.56
N PRO A 237 25.89 4.90 -0.65
CA PRO A 237 25.04 6.09 -0.64
C PRO A 237 25.08 6.83 -1.98
N VAL A 238 23.94 7.40 -2.36
CA VAL A 238 23.80 8.23 -3.56
C VAL A 238 23.52 9.66 -3.14
N GLU A 239 24.26 10.60 -3.72
CA GLU A 239 24.03 12.02 -3.50
C GLU A 239 23.05 12.57 -4.54
N VAL A 240 22.05 13.33 -4.08
CA VAL A 240 21.12 14.09 -4.92
C VAL A 240 21.33 15.59 -4.71
N GLU A 241 20.89 16.41 -5.66
CA GLU A 241 21.05 17.86 -5.58
C GLU A 241 19.70 18.52 -5.22
N PRO A 242 19.49 18.97 -3.96
CA PRO A 242 18.19 19.49 -3.52
C PRO A 242 17.76 20.76 -4.26
N GLN A 243 18.70 21.51 -4.82
CA GLN A 243 18.40 22.71 -5.60
C GLN A 243 17.65 22.37 -6.90
N GLN A 244 18.10 21.36 -7.66
CA GLN A 244 17.40 20.79 -8.81
C GLN A 244 16.11 20.13 -8.36
N MET A 245 16.09 19.41 -7.24
CA MET A 245 14.85 18.83 -6.72
C MET A 245 13.79 19.91 -6.48
N MET A 246 14.13 21.05 -5.87
CA MET A 246 13.22 22.19 -5.71
C MET A 246 12.85 22.87 -7.04
N ASN A 247 13.63 22.68 -8.11
CA ASN A 247 13.30 23.14 -9.46
C ASN A 247 12.35 22.20 -10.20
N ASP A 248 12.57 20.90 -10.05
CA ASP A 248 11.82 19.85 -10.73
C ASP A 248 10.52 19.48 -10.00
N ILE A 249 10.43 19.76 -8.69
CA ILE A 249 9.33 19.37 -7.81
C ILE A 249 8.70 20.63 -7.17
N PRO A 250 7.66 21.23 -7.79
CA PRO A 250 6.99 22.41 -7.25
C PRO A 250 6.39 22.20 -5.86
N ALA A 251 5.82 21.02 -5.58
CA ALA A 251 5.34 20.65 -4.25
C ALA A 251 6.44 20.75 -3.17
N PHE A 252 7.65 20.26 -3.46
CA PHE A 252 8.77 20.32 -2.52
C PHE A 252 9.21 21.77 -2.24
N ARG A 253 9.31 22.60 -3.29
CA ARG A 253 9.61 24.03 -3.11
C ARG A 253 8.58 24.70 -2.20
N LYS A 254 7.30 24.42 -2.42
CA LYS A 254 6.21 24.96 -1.60
C LYS A 254 6.31 24.51 -0.14
N ASP A 255 6.73 23.27 0.11
CA ASP A 255 6.94 22.76 1.47
C ASP A 255 8.15 23.43 2.15
N VAL A 256 9.23 23.70 1.42
CA VAL A 256 10.37 24.50 1.91
C VAL A 256 9.94 25.92 2.28
N ASP A 257 9.21 26.59 1.39
CA ASP A 257 8.65 27.93 1.63
C ASP A 257 7.69 27.91 2.84
N GLY A 258 6.84 26.88 2.93
CA GLY A 258 5.94 26.67 4.06
C GLY A 258 6.67 26.54 5.39
N THR A 259 7.79 25.83 5.44
CA THR A 259 8.62 25.69 6.65
C THR A 259 9.33 26.99 7.00
N LEU A 260 9.80 27.76 6.02
CA LEU A 260 10.34 29.11 6.27
C LEU A 260 9.31 30.03 6.94
N GLU A 261 8.09 30.06 6.40
CA GLU A 261 6.99 30.91 6.89
C GLU A 261 6.45 30.47 8.25
N SER A 262 6.23 29.16 8.41
CA SER A 262 5.53 28.63 9.58
C SER A 262 6.43 28.44 10.79
N ASP A 263 7.74 28.27 10.59
CA ASP A 263 8.72 28.00 11.63
C ASP A 263 9.85 29.05 11.64
N VAL A 264 10.73 29.06 10.63
CA VAL A 264 12.01 29.79 10.68
C VAL A 264 11.83 31.30 10.92
N ARG A 265 10.89 31.95 10.23
CA ARG A 265 10.63 33.40 10.39
C ARG A 265 10.17 33.77 11.80
N LYS A 266 9.55 32.85 12.53
CA LYS A 266 9.08 33.08 13.90
C LYS A 266 10.18 32.87 14.95
N ARG A 267 11.35 32.36 14.54
CA ARG A 267 12.50 32.18 15.43
C ARG A 267 13.23 33.50 15.68
N GLY A 268 13.88 33.58 16.84
CA GLY A 268 14.83 34.66 17.14
C GLY A 268 16.10 34.56 16.30
N ASP A 269 16.94 35.58 16.38
CA ASP A 269 18.23 35.60 15.68
C ASP A 269 19.18 34.50 16.19
N GLY A 270 20.04 34.02 15.30
CA GLY A 270 21.03 32.99 15.56
C GLY A 270 20.92 31.77 14.64
N PRO A 271 21.77 30.75 14.87
CA PRO A 271 21.75 29.52 14.08
C PRO A 271 20.48 28.72 14.34
N PHE A 272 19.99 28.05 13.31
CA PHE A 272 18.85 27.16 13.40
C PHE A 272 19.06 25.87 12.62
N THR A 273 18.39 24.83 13.10
CA THR A 273 18.13 23.60 12.37
C THR A 273 16.67 23.26 12.62
N THR A 274 15.96 22.94 11.57
CA THR A 274 14.57 22.45 11.65
C THR A 274 14.58 20.93 11.81
N GLU A 275 13.49 20.40 12.36
CA GLU A 275 13.27 18.96 12.37
C GLU A 275 13.12 18.44 10.93
N TRP A 276 13.35 17.13 10.75
CA TRP A 276 13.09 16.49 9.46
C TRP A 276 11.58 16.47 9.18
N SER A 277 11.20 17.09 8.07
CA SER A 277 9.83 17.09 7.55
C SER A 277 9.74 16.17 6.34
N SER A 278 8.60 15.49 6.17
CA SER A 278 8.32 14.67 4.99
C SER A 278 7.72 15.50 3.87
N THR A 279 8.11 15.20 2.63
CA THR A 279 7.54 15.78 1.41
C THR A 279 7.48 14.71 0.32
N ALA A 280 6.74 14.97 -0.75
CA ALA A 280 6.60 14.05 -1.88
C ALA A 280 6.43 14.83 -3.19
N PRO A 281 6.98 14.34 -4.32
CA PRO A 281 6.63 14.85 -5.62
C PRO A 281 5.16 14.60 -5.94
N ASN A 282 4.52 15.57 -6.57
CA ASN A 282 3.15 15.44 -7.07
C ASN A 282 3.19 15.12 -8.58
N PRO A 283 2.77 13.93 -9.03
CA PRO A 283 2.79 13.58 -10.47
C PRO A 283 1.98 14.55 -11.35
N ALA A 284 1.01 15.26 -10.78
CA ALA A 284 0.22 16.26 -11.51
C ALA A 284 1.01 17.55 -11.82
N ASP A 285 2.17 17.78 -11.18
CA ASP A 285 3.00 18.97 -11.39
C ASP A 285 3.88 18.89 -12.66
N GLY A 286 3.78 17.80 -13.41
CA GLY A 286 4.44 17.62 -14.72
C GLY A 286 5.45 16.49 -14.75
N ASP A 287 6.05 16.26 -15.93
CA ASP A 287 6.86 15.07 -16.21
C ASP A 287 8.13 14.97 -15.34
N ARG A 288 8.73 16.11 -14.95
CA ARG A 288 9.88 16.16 -14.02
C ARG A 288 9.50 15.76 -12.60
N SER A 289 8.37 16.26 -12.08
CA SER A 289 7.86 15.84 -10.79
C SER A 289 7.45 14.36 -10.81
N MET A 290 6.91 13.89 -11.93
CA MET A 290 6.59 12.47 -12.14
C MET A 290 7.85 11.58 -12.19
N GLU A 291 8.94 12.03 -12.81
CA GLU A 291 10.24 11.35 -12.72
C GLU A 291 10.66 11.18 -11.26
N TRP A 292 10.62 12.25 -10.46
CA TRP A 292 10.97 12.19 -9.03
C TRP A 292 10.00 11.33 -8.21
N TYR A 293 8.72 11.28 -8.59
CA TYR A 293 7.75 10.36 -7.97
C TYR A 293 8.16 8.90 -8.18
N TYR A 294 8.58 8.51 -9.39
CA TYR A 294 9.09 7.16 -9.64
C TYR A 294 10.51 6.93 -9.11
N ALA A 295 11.30 7.99 -8.96
CA ALA A 295 12.65 7.92 -8.41
C ALA A 295 12.63 7.71 -6.90
N LEU A 296 11.92 8.54 -6.14
CA LEU A 296 11.96 8.57 -4.69
C LEU A 296 10.59 8.35 -4.02
N ASN A 297 9.47 8.59 -4.71
CA ASN A 297 8.08 8.59 -4.17
C ASN A 297 7.84 9.64 -3.07
N HIS A 298 8.61 9.60 -1.98
CA HIS A 298 8.67 10.59 -0.91
C HIS A 298 10.07 10.63 -0.31
N PHE A 299 10.42 11.72 0.36
CA PHE A 299 11.71 11.90 1.04
C PHE A 299 11.55 12.88 2.21
N GLN A 300 12.60 13.01 3.02
CA GLN A 300 12.65 13.97 4.11
C GLN A 300 13.55 15.14 3.75
N TYR A 301 13.23 16.31 4.28
CA TYR A 301 14.05 17.51 4.16
C TYR A 301 14.12 18.25 5.50
N ARG A 302 15.17 19.07 5.65
CA ARG A 302 15.26 20.07 6.70
C ARG A 302 15.99 21.30 6.21
N LEU A 303 15.74 22.42 6.87
CA LEU A 303 16.45 23.68 6.71
C LEU A 303 17.49 23.83 7.83
N VAL A 304 18.71 24.21 7.43
CA VAL A 304 19.82 24.52 8.32
C VAL A 304 20.35 25.89 7.91
N GLY A 305 20.60 26.77 8.88
CA GLY A 305 21.00 28.13 8.54
C GLY A 305 21.17 29.06 9.74
N GLU A 306 21.18 30.35 9.45
CA GLU A 306 21.26 31.43 10.43
C GLU A 306 20.27 32.56 10.07
N LYS A 307 19.58 33.09 11.08
CA LYS A 307 18.70 34.24 10.95
C LYS A 307 19.33 35.46 11.63
N GLN A 308 19.38 36.59 10.93
CA GLN A 308 19.85 37.87 11.46
C GLN A 308 18.87 38.97 11.04
N GLY A 309 18.01 39.41 11.98
CA GLY A 309 16.95 40.36 11.70
C GLY A 309 15.99 39.80 10.65
N ASP A 310 15.86 40.53 9.53
CA ASP A 310 15.01 40.16 8.41
C ASP A 310 15.74 39.29 7.37
N GLU A 311 17.02 38.97 7.54
CA GLU A 311 17.77 38.13 6.61
C GLU A 311 17.90 36.70 7.15
N ILE A 312 17.57 35.71 6.32
CA ILE A 312 17.69 34.29 6.63
C ILE A 312 18.60 33.66 5.59
N LYS A 313 19.77 33.19 6.01
CA LYS A 313 20.69 32.40 5.17
C LYS A 313 20.54 30.94 5.53
N TYR A 314 20.30 30.09 4.55
CA TYR A 314 20.00 28.68 4.81
C TYR A 314 20.34 27.80 3.61
N HIS A 315 20.60 26.53 3.88
CA HIS A 315 20.60 25.48 2.86
C HIS A 315 19.55 24.43 3.22
N VAL A 316 19.15 23.65 2.22
CA VAL A 316 18.18 22.56 2.32
C VAL A 316 18.94 21.25 2.29
N GLU A 317 18.80 20.46 3.34
CA GLU A 317 19.30 19.09 3.37
C GLU A 317 18.15 18.13 3.09
N VAL A 318 18.43 17.05 2.35
CA VAL A 318 17.46 15.97 2.08
C VAL A 318 18.04 14.63 2.49
N GLN A 319 17.16 13.72 2.89
CA GLN A 319 17.53 12.33 3.14
C GLN A 319 16.39 11.37 2.78
N LYS A 320 16.74 10.16 2.37
CA LYS A 320 15.82 9.04 2.17
C LYS A 320 16.58 7.72 2.28
N ARG A 321 15.99 6.73 2.94
CA ARG A 321 16.37 5.32 2.74
C ARG A 321 15.72 4.83 1.44
N TYR A 322 16.52 4.51 0.43
CA TYR A 322 16.02 3.89 -0.79
C TYR A 322 15.79 2.40 -0.52
N ASP A 323 14.54 2.09 -0.19
CA ASP A 323 14.02 0.78 0.15
C ASP A 323 12.75 0.48 -0.65
N TRP A 324 12.34 -0.78 -0.65
CA TRP A 324 11.07 -1.20 -1.21
C TRP A 324 10.16 -1.72 -0.12
N GLY A 325 8.87 -1.46 -0.28
CA GLY A 325 7.85 -1.81 0.69
C GLY A 325 7.67 -3.31 0.88
N ILE A 326 7.58 -3.72 2.14
CA ILE A 326 7.24 -5.08 2.56
C ILE A 326 5.85 -5.08 3.22
N PRO A 327 5.16 -6.24 3.26
CA PRO A 327 3.81 -6.33 3.81
C PRO A 327 3.73 -5.83 5.26
N SER A 328 4.76 -6.09 6.07
CA SER A 328 4.79 -5.69 7.50
C SER A 328 4.87 -4.17 7.72
N GLU A 329 5.22 -3.43 6.67
CA GLU A 329 5.19 -1.97 6.63
C GLU A 329 3.92 -1.42 5.97
N HIS A 330 3.01 -2.31 5.54
CA HIS A 330 1.76 -2.04 4.84
C HIS A 330 1.93 -1.13 3.60
N ARG A 331 3.06 -1.27 2.90
CA ARG A 331 3.33 -0.49 1.68
C ARG A 331 2.72 -1.18 0.47
N ALA A 332 1.76 -0.52 -0.17
CA ALA A 332 1.03 -1.06 -1.31
C ALA A 332 1.90 -1.29 -2.57
N THR A 333 1.51 -2.21 -3.44
CA THR A 333 2.16 -2.48 -4.75
C THR A 333 2.40 -1.19 -5.56
N VAL A 334 3.57 -1.09 -6.20
CA VAL A 334 3.80 -0.01 -7.18
C VAL A 334 3.17 -0.42 -8.50
N SER A 335 2.00 0.14 -8.81
CA SER A 335 1.43 0.11 -10.15
C SER A 335 1.81 1.40 -10.88
N GLY A 336 2.66 1.32 -11.89
CA GLY A 336 2.99 2.48 -12.72
C GLY A 336 4.30 2.31 -13.47
N GLY A 337 4.23 2.15 -14.79
CA GLY A 337 5.45 2.08 -15.59
C GLY A 337 5.35 1.97 -17.11
N GLY A 338 4.16 1.84 -17.73
CA GLY A 338 4.07 1.98 -19.19
C GLY A 338 2.74 1.51 -19.82
N PRO A 339 2.33 2.04 -20.98
CA PRO A 339 1.19 1.52 -21.75
C PRO A 339 1.62 0.37 -22.69
N GLY A 340 0.72 -0.60 -22.92
CA GLY A 340 0.90 -1.69 -23.91
C GLY A 340 1.20 -3.06 -23.27
N PRO A 341 1.48 -4.11 -24.07
CA PRO A 341 1.35 -5.55 -23.71
C PRO A 341 2.36 -6.09 -22.66
N MET A 342 2.95 -5.23 -21.82
CA MET A 342 3.90 -5.53 -20.75
C MET A 342 3.49 -4.83 -19.44
N GLY A 343 2.19 -4.81 -19.13
CA GLY A 343 1.66 -4.36 -17.83
C GLY A 343 2.17 -5.25 -16.71
N MET A 344 3.40 -4.98 -16.25
CA MET A 344 4.06 -5.72 -15.19
C MET A 344 3.72 -5.04 -13.87
N ASP A 345 2.72 -5.56 -13.18
CA ASP A 345 2.54 -5.29 -11.76
C ASP A 345 3.71 -5.91 -11.01
N LEU A 346 4.62 -5.07 -10.52
CA LEU A 346 5.72 -5.51 -9.66
C LEU A 346 5.33 -5.26 -8.22
N GLU A 347 5.17 -6.35 -7.48
CA GLU A 347 4.92 -6.29 -6.05
C GLU A 347 6.15 -5.72 -5.34
N GLN A 348 5.97 -4.69 -4.50
CA GLN A 348 7.10 -4.07 -3.80
C GLN A 348 7.87 -5.08 -2.94
N ALA A 349 7.14 -6.02 -2.33
CA ALA A 349 7.71 -7.06 -1.50
C ALA A 349 8.65 -8.00 -2.30
N ASP A 350 8.30 -8.29 -3.55
CA ASP A 350 9.16 -9.07 -4.45
C ASP A 350 10.43 -8.29 -4.80
N ILE A 351 10.35 -6.97 -4.95
CA ILE A 351 11.52 -6.12 -5.19
C ILE A 351 12.38 -6.03 -3.91
N ALA A 352 11.76 -5.89 -2.74
CA ALA A 352 12.43 -5.85 -1.45
C ALA A 352 13.21 -7.16 -1.16
N HIS A 353 12.66 -8.31 -1.54
CA HIS A 353 13.34 -9.61 -1.39
C HIS A 353 14.64 -9.72 -2.22
N LEU A 354 14.83 -8.85 -3.24
CA LEU A 354 16.13 -8.75 -3.91
C LEU A 354 17.25 -8.28 -2.95
N HIS A 355 16.92 -7.49 -1.94
CA HIS A 355 17.85 -7.07 -0.88
C HIS A 355 18.31 -8.25 -0.02
N THR A 356 17.36 -8.98 0.54
CA THR A 356 17.62 -10.11 1.44
C THR A 356 18.26 -11.28 0.71
N SER A 357 17.95 -11.47 -0.58
CA SER A 357 18.61 -12.47 -1.43
C SER A 357 20.00 -12.05 -1.95
N GLY A 358 20.39 -10.78 -1.75
CA GLY A 358 21.68 -10.26 -2.20
C GLY A 358 21.74 -9.96 -3.69
N MET A 359 20.60 -9.98 -4.40
CA MET A 359 20.52 -9.64 -5.83
C MET A 359 20.49 -8.13 -6.11
N ALA A 360 20.05 -7.33 -5.14
CA ALA A 360 20.02 -5.87 -5.17
C ALA A 360 20.26 -5.34 -3.75
N GLN A 361 20.54 -4.06 -3.53
CA GLN A 361 20.83 -3.58 -2.18
C GLN A 361 20.24 -2.19 -1.90
N ASP A 362 19.38 -2.10 -0.87
CA ASP A 362 18.96 -0.84 -0.25
C ASP A 362 20.16 0.07 0.07
N PHE A 363 19.98 1.36 -0.16
CA PHE A 363 21.02 2.37 0.05
C PHE A 363 20.45 3.68 0.58
N ASP A 364 21.31 4.54 1.09
CA ASP A 364 20.91 5.86 1.56
C ASP A 364 21.03 6.89 0.45
N VAL A 365 20.05 7.77 0.35
CA VAL A 365 20.06 8.95 -0.50
C VAL A 365 20.15 10.16 0.41
N SER A 366 21.08 11.06 0.12
CA SER A 366 21.22 12.32 0.86
C SER A 366 21.64 13.45 -0.06
N GLY A 367 21.46 14.69 0.35
CA GLY A 367 21.94 15.84 -0.43
C GLY A 367 21.86 17.12 0.37
N SER A 368 22.65 18.11 -0.04
CA SER A 368 22.60 19.48 0.48
C SER A 368 22.54 20.45 -0.69
N SER A 369 21.65 21.44 -0.64
CA SER A 369 21.68 22.55 -1.58
C SER A 369 22.86 23.47 -1.30
N ASP A 370 23.09 24.38 -2.24
CA ASP A 370 23.86 25.59 -1.99
C ASP A 370 23.15 26.50 -0.95
N GLU A 371 23.89 27.47 -0.43
CA GLU A 371 23.34 28.51 0.45
C GLU A 371 22.36 29.41 -0.33
N MET A 372 21.19 29.63 0.27
CA MET A 372 20.13 30.50 -0.20
C MET A 372 19.87 31.63 0.80
N THR A 373 19.24 32.70 0.33
CA THR A 373 18.83 33.82 1.18
C THR A 373 17.35 34.10 1.03
N ALA A 374 16.62 34.14 2.14
CA ALA A 374 15.25 34.60 2.23
C ALA A 374 15.17 35.88 3.08
N ARG A 375 14.10 36.66 2.89
CA ARG A 375 13.75 37.77 3.77
C ARG A 375 12.57 37.39 4.66
N SER A 376 12.60 37.82 5.92
CA SER A 376 11.55 37.57 6.92
C SER A 376 10.29 38.40 6.70
#